data_AF-A0A329RE12-F1
#
_entry.id   AF-A0A329RE12-F1
#
_cell.length_a   1.000
_cell.length_b   1.000
_cell.length_c   1.000
_cell.angle_alpha   90.00
_cell.angle_beta   90.00
_cell.angle_gamma   90.00
#
_symmetry.space_group_name_H-M   'P 1'
#
loop_
_entity.id
_entity.type
_entity.pdbx_description
1 polymer ?
#
loop_
_entity_poly.entity_id
_entity_poly.type
_entity_poly.pdbx_seq_one_letter_code
_entity_poly.pdbx_strand_id
1 'polypeptide(L)'
;MGDSWANLPPQILVLLHVVNRIKELALTPKGAVEMAARMNQIQWLEQLLSDFECDVSDAVVEAAGVGRVDLLKILVPKRNIFVEYDIDGDPCFYDGESDDNDGFLADAAVAAAKHGHLEAVEFLVCKIIRAGAKMKLCGEFWMKQQLMDMATY
;
A
#
# COMPACT_ATOMS: atom_id res chain seq x y z
N MET A 1 21.51 -7.09 -7.13
CA MET A 1 21.56 -8.51 -6.72
C MET A 1 22.14 -9.33 -7.86
N GLY A 2 23.06 -10.26 -7.58
CA GLY A 2 23.47 -11.27 -8.57
C GLY A 2 22.52 -12.48 -8.55
N ASP A 3 22.45 -13.22 -9.65
CA ASP A 3 21.57 -14.39 -9.80
C ASP A 3 21.98 -15.56 -8.88
N SER A 4 21.45 -15.57 -7.65
CA SER A 4 21.59 -16.66 -6.67
C SER A 4 21.19 -18.05 -7.24
N TRP A 5 20.40 -18.05 -8.31
CA TRP A 5 19.89 -19.23 -9.02
C TRP A 5 20.93 -19.92 -9.91
N ALA A 6 22.09 -19.30 -10.18
CA ALA A 6 23.15 -19.88 -11.02
C ALA A 6 23.75 -21.18 -10.43
N ASN A 7 23.56 -21.44 -9.15
CA ASN A 7 23.98 -22.67 -8.46
C ASN A 7 22.99 -23.84 -8.62
N LEU A 8 21.83 -23.65 -9.27
CA LEU A 8 20.91 -24.75 -9.54
C LEU A 8 21.48 -25.69 -10.63
N PRO A 9 21.27 -27.02 -10.53
CA PRO A 9 21.65 -27.96 -11.57
C PRO A 9 21.10 -27.55 -12.95
N PRO A 10 21.85 -27.72 -14.05
CA PRO A 10 21.41 -27.30 -15.38
C PRO A 10 20.11 -28.00 -15.83
N GLN A 11 19.86 -29.22 -15.35
CA GLN A 11 18.60 -29.95 -15.57
C GLN A 11 17.38 -29.22 -14.97
N ILE A 12 17.57 -28.53 -13.84
CA ILE A 12 16.52 -27.73 -13.18
C ILE A 12 16.40 -26.37 -13.88
N LEU A 13 17.51 -25.74 -14.27
CA LEU A 13 17.51 -24.46 -15.00
C LEU A 13 16.75 -24.53 -16.34
N VAL A 14 16.76 -25.68 -17.02
CA VAL A 14 15.97 -25.92 -18.24
C VAL A 14 14.46 -26.00 -17.96
N LEU A 15 14.05 -26.39 -16.76
CA LEU A 15 12.64 -26.50 -16.37
C LEU A 15 12.10 -25.14 -15.89
N LEU A 16 11.85 -24.22 -16.83
CA LEU A 16 11.44 -22.84 -16.55
C LEU A 16 10.26 -22.73 -15.56
N HIS A 17 9.29 -23.65 -15.61
CA HIS A 17 8.17 -23.68 -14.66
C HIS A 17 8.61 -23.99 -13.23
N VAL A 18 9.59 -24.88 -13.03
CA VAL A 18 10.18 -25.16 -11.71
C VAL A 18 11.00 -23.97 -11.23
N VAL A 19 11.82 -23.37 -12.10
CA VAL A 19 12.61 -22.17 -11.76
C VAL A 19 11.70 -21.01 -11.35
N ASN A 20 10.60 -20.77 -12.08
CA ASN A 20 9.63 -19.74 -11.72
C ASN A 20 8.97 -20.05 -10.37
N ARG A 21 8.59 -21.31 -10.11
CA ARG A 21 8.01 -21.69 -8.82
C ARG A 21 9.00 -21.55 -7.64
N ILE A 22 10.28 -21.81 -7.87
CA ILE A 22 11.34 -21.55 -6.87
C ILE A 22 11.49 -20.05 -6.62
N LYS A 23 11.46 -19.23 -7.67
CA LYS A 23 11.48 -17.76 -7.54
C LYS A 23 10.27 -17.23 -6.78
N GLU A 24 9.06 -17.72 -7.08
CA GLU A 24 7.82 -17.41 -6.35
C GLU A 24 7.95 -17.73 -4.85
N LEU A 25 8.45 -18.92 -4.51
CA LEU A 25 8.65 -19.36 -3.11
C LEU A 25 9.79 -18.63 -2.39
N ALA A 26 10.65 -17.91 -3.12
CA ALA A 26 11.79 -17.17 -2.59
C ALA A 26 11.62 -15.64 -2.66
N LEU A 27 10.40 -15.16 -2.94
CA LEU A 27 10.08 -13.74 -2.84
C LEU A 27 10.17 -13.27 -1.38
N THR A 28 10.60 -12.03 -1.21
CA THR A 28 10.39 -11.30 0.05
C THR A 28 8.88 -11.02 0.23
N PRO A 29 8.37 -10.79 1.45
CA PRO A 29 6.95 -10.49 1.67
C PRO A 29 6.42 -9.36 0.78
N LYS A 30 7.19 -8.27 0.62
CA LYS A 30 6.88 -7.18 -0.33
C LYS A 30 6.75 -7.68 -1.78
N GLY A 31 7.75 -8.41 -2.30
CA GLY A 31 7.70 -8.97 -3.65
C GLY A 31 6.60 -10.02 -3.86
N ALA A 32 6.22 -10.74 -2.81
CA ALA A 32 5.09 -11.67 -2.83
C ALA A 32 3.75 -10.92 -2.93
N VAL A 33 3.59 -9.81 -2.21
CA VAL A 33 2.40 -8.93 -2.29
C VAL A 33 2.28 -8.25 -3.67
N GLU A 34 3.39 -7.73 -4.21
CA GLU A 34 3.44 -7.23 -5.59
C GLU A 34 3.03 -8.30 -6.61
N MET A 35 3.56 -9.52 -6.49
CA MET A 35 3.23 -10.61 -7.40
C MET A 35 1.79 -11.09 -7.25
N ALA A 36 1.27 -11.16 -6.03
CA ALA A 36 -0.12 -11.53 -5.75
C ALA A 36 -1.09 -10.50 -6.35
N ALA A 37 -0.77 -9.20 -6.24
CA ALA A 37 -1.52 -8.13 -6.89
C ALA A 37 -1.46 -8.25 -8.42
N ARG A 38 -0.26 -8.40 -9.00
CA ARG A 38 -0.07 -8.55 -10.45
C ARG A 38 -0.79 -9.78 -11.04
N MET A 39 -0.82 -10.90 -10.29
CA MET A 39 -1.53 -12.13 -10.69
C MET A 39 -3.02 -12.11 -10.34
N ASN A 40 -3.54 -11.05 -9.70
CA ASN A 40 -4.92 -10.95 -9.21
C ASN A 40 -5.34 -12.12 -8.29
N GLN A 41 -4.43 -12.59 -7.46
CA GLN A 41 -4.62 -13.71 -6.54
C GLN A 41 -5.12 -13.21 -5.18
N ILE A 42 -6.40 -12.82 -5.13
CA ILE A 42 -7.02 -12.18 -3.95
C ILE A 42 -6.80 -12.98 -2.66
N GLN A 43 -7.08 -14.29 -2.66
CA GLN A 43 -6.94 -15.13 -1.46
C GLN A 43 -5.48 -15.22 -0.97
N TRP A 44 -4.52 -15.32 -1.90
CA TRP A 44 -3.10 -15.34 -1.56
C TRP A 44 -2.64 -13.97 -1.02
N LEU A 45 -3.14 -12.88 -1.61
CA LEU A 45 -2.89 -11.53 -1.13
C LEU A 45 -3.45 -11.30 0.28
N GLU A 46 -4.66 -11.75 0.57
CA GLU A 46 -5.27 -11.65 1.91
C GLU A 46 -4.47 -12.44 2.96
N GLN A 47 -3.98 -13.62 2.62
CA GLN A 47 -3.07 -14.40 3.47
C GLN A 47 -1.76 -13.66 3.73
N LEU A 48 -1.07 -13.19 2.67
CA LEU A 48 0.17 -12.42 2.81
C LEU A 48 -0.01 -11.17 3.67
N LEU A 49 -1.10 -10.43 3.49
CA LEU A 49 -1.42 -9.24 4.28
C LEU A 49 -1.89 -9.57 5.71
N SER A 50 -2.24 -10.82 6.01
CA SER A 50 -2.58 -11.29 7.37
C SER A 50 -1.33 -11.73 8.12
N ASP A 51 -0.39 -12.38 7.43
CA ASP A 51 0.80 -12.99 8.02
C ASP A 51 2.01 -12.04 8.09
N PHE A 52 2.03 -10.98 7.25
CA PHE A 52 3.14 -10.05 7.15
C PHE A 52 2.69 -8.58 7.10
N GLU A 53 3.32 -7.75 7.92
CA GLU A 53 3.31 -6.29 7.76
C GLU A 53 4.39 -5.91 6.74
N CYS A 54 3.97 -5.46 5.56
CA CYS A 54 4.87 -5.02 4.50
C CYS A 54 4.28 -3.86 3.71
N ASP A 55 5.17 -3.05 3.12
CA ASP A 55 4.79 -1.95 2.25
C ASP A 55 4.00 -2.44 1.01
N VAL A 56 2.84 -1.82 0.79
CA VAL A 56 1.89 -2.12 -0.28
C VAL A 56 1.90 -1.09 -1.41
N SER A 57 2.74 -0.06 -1.34
CA SER A 57 2.78 1.08 -2.28
C SER A 57 2.84 0.63 -3.75
N ASP A 58 3.88 -0.12 -4.11
CA ASP A 58 4.10 -0.64 -5.47
C ASP A 58 2.95 -1.56 -5.94
N ALA A 59 2.42 -2.40 -5.05
CA ALA A 59 1.29 -3.28 -5.34
C ALA A 59 -0.02 -2.51 -5.62
N VAL A 60 -0.22 -1.35 -4.99
CA VAL A 60 -1.34 -0.44 -5.27
C VAL A 60 -1.18 0.22 -6.63
N VAL A 61 0.02 0.67 -6.99
CA VAL A 61 0.29 1.27 -8.32
C VAL A 61 0.07 0.24 -9.44
N GLU A 62 0.57 -0.99 -9.27
CA GLU A 62 0.34 -2.11 -10.21
C GLU A 62 -1.16 -2.46 -10.33
N ALA A 63 -1.86 -2.65 -9.20
CA ALA A 63 -3.29 -2.94 -9.20
C ALA A 63 -4.11 -1.84 -9.90
N ALA A 64 -3.74 -0.57 -9.73
CA ALA A 64 -4.36 0.56 -10.40
C ALA A 64 -4.05 0.63 -11.89
N GLY A 65 -2.80 0.36 -12.29
CA GLY A 65 -2.37 0.28 -13.69
C GLY A 65 -3.08 -0.82 -14.48
N VAL A 66 -3.53 -1.89 -13.83
CA VAL A 66 -4.33 -2.98 -14.43
C VAL A 66 -5.85 -2.78 -14.22
N GLY A 67 -6.26 -1.73 -13.49
CA GLY A 67 -7.67 -1.42 -13.23
C GLY A 67 -8.38 -2.38 -12.27
N ARG A 68 -7.63 -3.09 -11.40
CA ARG A 68 -8.17 -4.08 -10.45
C ARG A 68 -8.71 -3.41 -9.19
N VAL A 69 -9.88 -2.80 -9.31
CA VAL A 69 -10.56 -2.07 -8.21
C VAL A 69 -10.77 -2.95 -6.97
N ASP A 70 -11.00 -4.26 -7.13
CA ASP A 70 -11.18 -5.18 -6.00
C ASP A 70 -9.89 -5.39 -5.19
N LEU A 71 -8.71 -5.39 -5.83
CA LEU A 71 -7.42 -5.37 -5.13
C LEU A 71 -7.20 -4.03 -4.43
N LEU A 72 -7.56 -2.91 -5.06
CA LEU A 72 -7.47 -1.58 -4.46
C LEU A 72 -8.36 -1.45 -3.21
N LYS A 73 -9.54 -2.10 -3.19
CA LYS A 73 -10.42 -2.17 -2.01
C LYS A 73 -9.78 -2.93 -0.84
N ILE A 74 -8.82 -3.84 -1.08
CA ILE A 74 -8.11 -4.62 -0.06
C ILE A 74 -6.81 -3.91 0.38
N LEU A 75 -6.03 -3.43 -0.57
CA LEU A 75 -4.72 -2.82 -0.34
C LEU A 75 -4.81 -1.43 0.29
N VAL A 76 -5.69 -0.56 -0.19
CA VAL A 76 -5.77 0.84 0.26
C VAL A 76 -6.20 0.97 1.74
N PRO A 77 -7.14 0.18 2.28
CA PRO A 77 -7.45 0.22 3.71
C PRO A 77 -6.34 -0.32 4.61
N LYS A 78 -5.49 -1.25 4.14
CA LYS A 78 -4.42 -1.86 4.94
C LYS A 78 -3.32 -0.87 5.34
N ARG A 79 -2.99 0.12 4.50
CA ARG A 79 -2.08 1.23 4.86
C ARG A 79 -2.75 2.31 5.74
N ASN A 80 -4.04 2.18 6.05
CA ASN A 80 -4.75 3.07 6.99
C ASN A 80 -4.64 2.57 8.46
N ILE A 81 -3.68 1.69 8.76
CA ILE A 81 -3.30 1.34 10.15
C ILE A 81 -2.21 2.33 10.63
N PHE A 82 -2.54 3.63 10.57
CA PHE A 82 -1.85 4.79 11.17
C PHE A 82 -2.85 5.97 11.34
N VAL A 83 -2.89 6.73 12.46
CA VAL A 83 -3.70 7.98 12.70
C VAL A 83 -3.06 8.87 13.81
N GLU A 84 -3.24 10.19 13.85
CA GLU A 84 -2.81 11.11 14.95
C GLU A 84 -3.23 10.61 16.35
N TYR A 85 -2.34 10.47 17.37
CA TYR A 85 -2.49 9.50 18.49
C TYR A 85 -2.39 10.04 19.94
N ASP A 86 -3.28 9.56 20.84
CA ASP A 86 -3.61 10.28 22.08
C ASP A 86 -3.24 9.59 23.40
N ILE A 87 -2.82 10.45 24.35
CA ILE A 87 -2.23 10.13 25.65
C ILE A 87 -3.18 9.36 26.59
N ASP A 88 -4.49 9.39 26.32
CA ASP A 88 -5.53 8.68 27.08
C ASP A 88 -5.81 7.24 26.60
N GLY A 89 -5.14 6.78 25.54
CA GLY A 89 -5.26 5.41 25.02
C GLY A 89 -6.41 5.16 24.03
N ASP A 90 -6.88 6.21 23.35
CA ASP A 90 -7.87 6.12 22.25
C ASP A 90 -7.16 5.78 20.91
N PRO A 91 -7.71 4.92 20.02
CA PRO A 91 -6.92 4.24 18.97
C PRO A 91 -6.45 5.07 17.79
N CYS A 92 -5.12 5.16 17.65
CA CYS A 92 -4.45 5.76 16.52
C CYS A 92 -3.01 5.16 16.36
N PHE A 93 -2.15 5.78 15.53
CA PHE A 93 -0.68 5.66 15.42
C PHE A 93 -0.15 6.66 14.34
N TYR A 94 0.38 7.86 14.64
CA TYR A 94 1.29 8.55 13.69
C TYR A 94 2.70 8.14 14.13
N ASP A 95 3.45 7.48 13.27
CA ASP A 95 4.90 7.59 13.27
C ASP A 95 5.30 8.70 12.30
N GLY A 96 5.63 9.86 12.86
CA GLY A 96 6.07 10.99 12.08
C GLY A 96 7.47 10.78 11.50
N GLU A 97 7.55 10.27 10.27
CA GLU A 97 8.39 10.91 9.25
C GLU A 97 7.52 11.23 8.02
N SER A 98 7.41 12.52 7.70
CA SER A 98 6.81 12.98 6.44
C SER A 98 7.80 12.76 5.30
N ASP A 99 8.11 11.50 5.02
CA ASP A 99 8.76 11.09 3.77
C ASP A 99 7.74 11.26 2.63
N ASP A 100 8.18 11.57 1.40
CA ASP A 100 7.31 12.03 0.29
C ASP A 100 6.39 10.92 -0.30
N ASN A 101 6.15 9.86 0.48
CA ASN A 101 5.70 8.54 0.09
C ASN A 101 4.18 8.31 0.31
N ASP A 102 3.41 9.37 0.55
CA ASP A 102 1.94 9.37 0.38
C ASP A 102 1.52 9.66 -1.08
N GLY A 103 2.49 10.03 -1.93
CA GLY A 103 2.30 10.17 -3.38
C GLY A 103 1.86 8.89 -4.10
N PHE A 104 2.03 7.70 -3.50
CA PHE A 104 1.69 6.43 -4.17
C PHE A 104 0.22 6.32 -4.61
N LEU A 105 -0.73 6.95 -3.90
CA LEU A 105 -2.12 7.00 -4.35
C LEU A 105 -2.30 7.90 -5.58
N ALA A 106 -1.53 8.98 -5.69
CA ALA A 106 -1.50 9.85 -6.85
C ALA A 106 -0.81 9.16 -8.04
N ASP A 107 0.31 8.47 -7.81
CA ASP A 107 0.99 7.68 -8.85
C ASP A 107 0.12 6.51 -9.34
N ALA A 108 -0.59 5.84 -8.43
CA ALA A 108 -1.59 4.83 -8.78
C ALA A 108 -2.74 5.43 -9.60
N ALA A 109 -3.23 6.63 -9.25
CA ALA A 109 -4.27 7.31 -10.02
C ALA A 109 -3.76 7.73 -11.42
N VAL A 110 -2.50 8.19 -11.52
CA VAL A 110 -1.83 8.48 -12.79
C VAL A 110 -1.63 7.20 -13.62
N ALA A 111 -1.28 6.08 -13.00
CA ALA A 111 -1.15 4.78 -13.67
C ALA A 111 -2.50 4.29 -14.20
N ALA A 112 -3.56 4.34 -13.38
CA ALA A 112 -4.93 4.01 -13.81
C ALA A 112 -5.41 4.93 -14.95
N ALA A 113 -5.14 6.25 -14.86
CA ALA A 113 -5.50 7.21 -15.90
C ALA A 113 -4.76 6.97 -17.22
N LYS A 114 -3.46 6.65 -17.17
CA LYS A 114 -2.65 6.31 -18.36
C LYS A 114 -3.20 5.07 -19.10
N HIS A 115 -3.78 4.12 -18.39
CA HIS A 115 -4.37 2.90 -18.97
C HIS A 115 -5.90 3.00 -19.20
N GLY A 116 -6.53 4.14 -18.90
CA GLY A 116 -7.95 4.38 -19.14
C GLY A 116 -8.90 3.73 -18.12
N HIS A 117 -8.40 3.31 -16.95
CA HIS A 117 -9.19 2.61 -15.93
C HIS A 117 -9.99 3.58 -15.04
N LEU A 118 -11.04 4.17 -15.60
CA LEU A 118 -11.86 5.22 -14.96
C LEU A 118 -12.34 4.84 -13.55
N GLU A 119 -12.86 3.62 -13.34
CA GLU A 119 -13.35 3.18 -12.03
C GLU A 119 -12.24 3.16 -10.96
N ALA A 120 -11.01 2.78 -11.34
CA ALA A 120 -9.85 2.82 -10.45
C ALA A 120 -9.42 4.27 -10.15
N VAL A 121 -9.45 5.17 -11.15
CA VAL A 121 -9.19 6.61 -10.95
C VAL A 121 -10.22 7.22 -10.00
N GLU A 122 -11.52 6.98 -10.22
CA GLU A 122 -12.60 7.48 -9.36
C GLU A 122 -12.45 6.98 -7.92
N PHE A 123 -12.15 5.70 -7.72
CA PHE A 123 -11.90 5.12 -6.41
C PHE A 123 -10.72 5.79 -5.68
N LEU A 124 -9.59 5.95 -6.37
CA LEU A 124 -8.37 6.54 -5.80
C LEU A 124 -8.53 8.04 -5.52
N VAL A 125 -9.09 8.82 -6.46
CA VAL A 125 -9.36 10.25 -6.27
C VAL A 125 -10.34 10.49 -5.11
N CYS A 126 -11.38 9.66 -4.97
CA CYS A 126 -12.28 9.72 -3.82
C CYS A 126 -11.58 9.44 -2.48
N LYS A 127 -10.50 8.65 -2.47
CA LYS A 127 -9.69 8.40 -1.26
C LYS A 127 -8.77 9.58 -0.97
N ILE A 128 -8.05 10.09 -1.97
CA ILE A 128 -7.14 11.25 -1.84
C ILE A 128 -7.89 12.49 -1.31
N ILE A 129 -9.04 12.83 -1.88
CA ILE A 129 -9.84 13.99 -1.44
C ILE A 129 -10.30 13.82 0.02
N ARG A 130 -10.70 12.61 0.43
CA ARG A 130 -11.11 12.33 1.81
C ARG A 130 -9.94 12.38 2.79
N ALA A 131 -8.74 11.96 2.39
CA ALA A 131 -7.53 12.10 3.20
C ALA A 131 -7.17 13.58 3.41
N GLY A 132 -7.15 14.37 2.32
CA GLY A 132 -6.90 15.82 2.39
C GLY A 132 -7.93 16.58 3.23
N ALA A 133 -9.21 16.19 3.16
CA ALA A 133 -10.28 16.78 3.98
C ALA A 133 -10.10 16.47 5.48
N LYS A 134 -9.63 15.26 5.85
CA LYS A 134 -9.31 14.91 7.24
C LYS A 134 -8.18 15.77 7.79
N MET A 135 -7.04 15.87 7.08
CA MET A 135 -5.88 16.66 7.53
C MET A 135 -6.25 18.11 7.85
N LYS A 136 -7.11 18.74 7.02
CA LYS A 136 -7.56 20.11 7.27
C LYS A 136 -8.41 20.23 8.54
N LEU A 137 -9.32 19.28 8.79
CA LEU A 137 -10.15 19.26 10.00
C LEU A 137 -9.32 19.02 11.26
N CYS A 138 -8.34 18.12 11.21
CA CYS A 138 -7.40 17.90 12.30
C CYS A 138 -6.59 19.17 12.61
N GLY A 139 -5.99 19.82 11.61
CA GLY A 139 -5.24 21.07 11.81
C GLY A 139 -6.08 22.20 12.42
N GLU A 140 -7.34 22.36 11.98
CA GLU A 140 -8.28 23.32 12.57
C GLU A 140 -8.72 22.95 14.00
N PHE A 141 -8.67 21.67 14.37
CA PHE A 141 -8.97 21.18 15.73
C PHE A 141 -7.80 21.43 16.68
N TRP A 142 -6.58 21.04 16.30
CA TRP A 142 -5.35 21.28 17.07
C TRP A 142 -5.11 22.77 17.35
N MET A 143 -5.32 23.66 16.36
CA MET A 143 -5.24 25.11 16.59
C MET A 143 -6.26 25.61 17.63
N LYS A 144 -7.47 25.04 17.68
CA LYS A 144 -8.50 25.42 18.67
C LYS A 144 -8.18 24.88 20.06
N GLN A 145 -7.67 23.65 20.15
CA GLN A 145 -7.25 23.05 21.41
C GLN A 145 -6.08 23.83 22.02
N GLN A 146 -5.04 24.11 21.24
CA GLN A 146 -3.89 24.91 21.68
C GLN A 146 -4.27 26.34 22.11
N LEU A 147 -5.29 26.94 21.47
CA LEU A 147 -5.85 28.23 21.90
C LEU A 147 -6.67 28.14 23.19
N MET A 148 -7.36 27.02 23.46
CA MET A 148 -8.03 26.79 24.74
C MET A 148 -7.04 26.58 25.88
N ASP A 149 -6.00 25.76 25.66
CA ASP A 149 -5.00 25.44 26.68
C ASP A 149 -4.17 26.68 27.09
N MET A 150 -3.93 27.61 26.15
CA MET A 150 -3.30 28.92 26.46
C MET A 150 -4.27 29.94 27.08
N ALA A 151 -5.59 29.73 27.01
CA ALA A 151 -6.58 30.60 27.63
C ALA A 151 -6.93 30.21 29.08
N THR A 152 -6.36 29.11 29.58
CA THR A 152 -6.57 28.55 30.93
C THR A 152 -5.41 28.80 31.92
N TYR A 153 -4.45 29.67 31.58
CA TYR A 153 -3.34 30.13 32.44
C TYR A 153 -3.48 31.61 32.82
#